data_AF-A0ABD6RXX8-F1
#
_entry.id   AF-A0ABD6RXX8-F1
#
_cell.length_a   1.000
_cell.length_b   1.000
_cell.length_c   1.000
_cell.angle_alpha   90.00
_cell.angle_beta   90.00
_cell.angle_gamma   90.00
#
_symmetry.space_group_name_H-M   'P 1'
#
loop_
_entity.id
_entity.type
_entity.pdbx_description
1 polymer ?
#
loop_
_entity_poly.entity_id
_entity_poly.type
_entity_poly.pdbx_seq_one_letter_code
_entity_poly.pdbx_strand_id
1 'polypeptide(L)' 'MNNMDFLHDSLQDEMMLQSMYNKYMIEISNPEVRQLFTQLRDSKMKNISQLQQEIKTMMEQGKS' A
#
# COMPACT_ATOMS: atom_id res chain seq x y z
N MET A 1 -20.33 3.17 5.81
CA MET A 1 -18.88 3.01 6.02
C MET A 1 -18.40 4.15 6.86
N ASN A 2 -17.75 3.85 7.99
CA ASN A 2 -17.05 4.87 8.76
C ASN A 2 -15.73 5.23 8.03
N ASN A 3 -15.20 6.44 8.24
CA ASN A 3 -13.92 6.86 7.65
C ASN A 3 -12.78 5.90 8.04
N MET A 4 -12.83 5.33 9.25
CA MET A 4 -11.87 4.34 9.71
C MET A 4 -11.95 3.03 8.91
N ASP A 5 -13.15 2.54 8.60
CA ASP A 5 -13.34 1.33 7.79
C ASP A 5 -12.77 1.55 6.38
N PHE A 6 -13.07 2.71 5.77
CA PHE A 6 -12.58 3.06 4.44
C PHE A 6 -11.04 3.08 4.37
N LEU A 7 -10.37 3.58 5.42
CA LEU A 7 -8.92 3.63 5.46
C LEU A 7 -8.29 2.25 5.68
N HIS A 8 -8.93 1.39 6.46
CA HIS A 8 -8.51 0.01 6.60
C HIS A 8 -8.68 -0.79 5.30
N ASP A 9 -9.81 -0.62 4.60
CA ASP A 9 -10.04 -1.22 3.29
C ASP A 9 -8.99 -0.74 2.27
N SER A 10 -8.75 0.58 2.23
CA SER A 10 -7.73 1.18 1.35
C SER A 10 -6.32 0.67 1.68
N LEU A 11 -5.99 0.50 2.97
CA LEU A 11 -4.71 -0.05 3.40
C LEU A 11 -4.55 -1.50 2.93
N GLN A 12 -5.61 -2.31 3.05
CA GLN A 12 -5.60 -3.70 2.62
C GLN A 12 -5.41 -3.81 1.10
N ASP A 13 -6.09 -2.97 0.31
CA ASP A 13 -5.95 -2.92 -1.14
C ASP A 13 -4.53 -2.55 -1.56
N GLU A 14 -3.93 -1.53 -0.94
CA GLU A 14 -2.57 -1.10 -1.25
C GLU A 14 -1.55 -2.19 -0.88
N MET A 15 -1.72 -2.89 0.25
CA MET A 15 -0.89 -4.03 0.65
C MET A 15 -1.01 -5.21 -0.32
N MET A 16 -2.22 -5.51 -0.79
CA MET A 16 -2.45 -6.54 -1.81
C MET A 16 -1.73 -6.19 -3.12
N LEU A 17 -1.88 -4.96 -3.60
CA LEU A 17 -1.24 -4.50 -4.84
C LEU A 17 0.29 -4.52 -4.72
N GLN A 18 0.83 -4.05 -3.59
CA GLN A 18 2.27 -4.11 -3.32
C GLN A 18 2.80 -5.54 -3.38
N SER A 19 2.10 -6.48 -2.74
CA SER A 19 2.46 -7.90 -2.71
C SER A 19 2.39 -8.52 -4.11
N MET A 20 1.36 -8.17 -4.88
CA MET A 20 1.17 -8.61 -6.26
C MET A 20 2.31 -8.14 -7.16
N TYR A 21 2.66 -6.84 -7.11
CA TYR A 21 3.78 -6.31 -7.88
C TYR A 21 5.09 -7.00 -7.50
N ASN A 22 5.33 -7.20 -6.20
CA ASN A 22 6.54 -7.89 -5.74
C ASN A 22 6.63 -9.33 -6.24
N LYS A 23 5.51 -10.07 -6.27
CA LYS A 23 5.45 -11.43 -6.79
C LYS A 23 5.78 -11.47 -8.29
N TYR A 24 5.11 -10.67 -9.11
CA TYR A 24 5.32 -10.69 -10.56
C TYR A 24 6.72 -10.22 -10.96
N MET A 25 7.32 -9.32 -10.19
CA MET A 25 8.67 -8.80 -10.45
C MET A 25 9.75 -9.91 -10.45
N ILE A 26 9.54 -10.99 -9.70
CA ILE A 26 10.43 -12.17 -9.66
C ILE A 26 10.35 -12.96 -10.97
N GLU A 27 9.15 -13.05 -11.55
CA GLU A 27 8.87 -13.84 -12.76
C GLU A 27 9.18 -13.07 -14.06
N ILE A 28 9.15 -11.73 -14.01
CA ILE A 28 9.42 -10.88 -15.18
C ILE A 28 10.90 -10.95 -15.59
N SER A 29 11.18 -11.41 -16.81
CA SER A 29 12.54 -11.44 -17.38
C SER A 29 12.94 -10.14 -18.10
N ASN A 30 11.97 -9.36 -18.59
CA ASN A 30 12.26 -8.07 -19.24
C ASN A 30 12.65 -7.01 -18.19
N PRO A 31 13.85 -6.41 -18.28
CA PRO A 31 14.35 -5.48 -17.25
C PRO A 31 13.54 -4.19 -17.14
N GLU A 32 13.00 -3.67 -18.24
CA GLU A 32 12.20 -2.43 -18.25
C GLU A 32 10.85 -2.65 -17.58
N VAL A 33 10.20 -3.77 -17.90
CA VAL A 33 8.94 -4.18 -17.24
C VAL A 33 9.18 -4.44 -15.76
N ARG A 34 10.31 -5.08 -15.41
CA ARG A 34 10.69 -5.29 -14.01
C ARG A 34 10.87 -3.96 -13.28
N GLN A 35 11.54 -2.99 -13.90
CA GLN A 35 11.75 -1.67 -13.33
C GLN A 35 10.44 -0.91 -13.12
N LEU A 36 9.50 -1.00 -14.06
CA LEU A 36 8.16 -0.42 -13.91
C LEU A 36 7.45 -1.03 -12.69
N PHE A 37 7.49 -2.35 -12.54
CA PHE A 37 6.89 -3.04 -11.39
C PHE A 37 7.56 -2.67 -10.06
N THR A 38 8.89 -2.46 -10.05
CA THR A 38 9.60 -1.91 -8.89
C THR A 38 9.05 -0.55 -8.49
N GLN A 39 8.90 0.37 -9.45
CA GLN A 39 8.39 1.71 -9.17
C GLN A 39 6.94 1.69 -8.65
N LEU A 40 6.10 0.83 -9.23
CA LEU A 40 4.73 0.64 -8.78
C LEU A 40 4.68 0.09 -7.35
N ARG A 41 5.46 -0.97 -7.05
CA ARG A 41 5.59 -1.54 -5.70
C ARG A 41 6.02 -0.48 -4.68
N ASP A 42 7.02 0.32 -5.01
CA ASP A 42 7.57 1.33 -4.11
C ASP A 42 6.58 2.48 -3.89
N SER A 43 5.80 2.86 -4.91
CA SER A 43 4.69 3.79 -4.75
C SER A 43 3.61 3.25 -3.81
N LYS A 44 3.25 1.96 -3.92
CA LYS A 44 2.30 1.32 -3.01
C LYS A 44 2.83 1.27 -1.58
N MET A 45 4.12 0.99 -1.38
CA MET A 45 4.75 1.07 -0.05
C MET A 45 4.64 2.47 0.58
N LYS A 46 4.84 3.54 -0.20
CA LYS A 46 4.68 4.91 0.28
C LYS A 46 3.23 5.18 0.74
N ASN A 47 2.25 4.75 -0.05
CA ASN A 47 0.84 4.90 0.29
C ASN A 47 0.46 4.11 1.56
N ILE A 48 0.96 2.87 1.69
CA ILE A 48 0.78 2.04 2.90
C ILE A 48 1.29 2.78 4.14
N SER A 49 2.51 3.33 4.09
CA SER A 49 3.07 4.06 5.23
C SER A 49 2.24 5.30 5.59
N GLN A 50 1.72 6.01 4.58
CA GLN A 50 0.85 7.16 4.80
C GLN A 50 -0.48 6.75 5.45
N LEU A 51 -1.16 5.73 4.91
CA LEU A 51 -2.42 5.22 5.46
C LEU A 51 -2.26 4.71 6.90
N GLN A 52 -1.18 3.98 7.19
CA GLN A 52 -0.86 3.53 8.54
C GLN A 52 -0.69 4.68 9.52
N GLN A 53 -0.02 5.77 9.10
CA GLN A 53 0.16 6.95 9.92
C GLN A 53 -1.17 7.70 10.14
N GLU A 54 -2.00 7.83 9.12
CA GLU A 54 -3.33 8.46 9.22
C GLU A 54 -4.26 7.68 10.17
N ILE A 55 -4.32 6.35 10.02
CA ILE A 55 -5.09 5.46 10.90
C ILE A 55 -4.62 5.62 12.36
N LYS A 56 -3.31 5.64 12.59
CA LYS A 56 -2.74 5.86 13.93
C LYS A 56 -3.18 7.21 14.51
N THR A 57 -3.07 8.29 13.74
CA THR A 57 -3.46 9.63 14.20
C THR A 57 -4.95 9.71 14.52
N MET A 58 -5.83 9.10 13.72
CA MET A 58 -7.28 9.05 14.02
C MET A 58 -7.59 8.22 15.28
N MET A 59 -6.90 7.10 15.48
CA MET A 59 -7.06 6.31 16.71
C MET A 59 -6.60 7.07 17.97
N GLU A 60 -5.58 7.92 17.86
CA GLU A 60 -5.11 8.77 18.96
C GLU A 60 -6.07 9.92 19.25
N GLN A 61 -6.63 10.55 18.21
CA GLN A 61 -7.62 11.63 18.35
C GLN A 61 -8.96 11.13 18.93
N GLY A 62 -9.41 9.93 18.56
CA GLY A 62 -10.63 9.34 19.11
C GLY A 62 -10.54 8.84 20.55
N LYS A 63 -9.35 8.86 21.16
CA LYS A 63 -9.12 8.51 22.57
C LYS A 63 -9.09 9.74 23.50
N SER A 64 -9.24 10.95 22.95
CA SER A 64 -9.21 12.24 23.68
C SER A 64 -10.60 12.70 24.10
#